data_AF-V9GAK5-F1
#
_entry.id   AF-V9GAK5-F1
#
_cell.length_a   1.000
_cell.length_b   1.000
_cell.length_c   1.000
_cell.angle_alpha   90.00
_cell.angle_beta   90.00
_cell.angle_gamma   90.00
#
_symmetry.space_group_name_H-M   'P 1'
#
loop_
_entity.id
_entity.type
_entity.pdbx_description
1 polymer ?
#
loop_
_entity_poly.entity_id
_entity_poly.type
_entity_poly.pdbx_seq_one_letter_code
_entity_poly.pdbx_strand_id
1 'polypeptide(L)'
;MYIIKLQRTDDSMNGWIGFICIVAGMFAVATPYSAWYLSVGWKFKEAEPSDLALTSHRIGGCVLLIVGLILMVSSCSFSSASNWPERFQNRLTETPIAKITVGFNPEATLSDEEILTVAEMLQKGEYISFDPGTLFSYNTEAVLHFADGYEVSLYITGNHVEVHPNETDKAHRFMDDGSLGSWFSSHYPNP
;
A
#
# COMPACT_ATOMS: atom_id res chain seq x y z
N MET A 1 1.38 -15.63 16.05
CA MET A 1 2.06 -15.59 14.72
C MET A 1 1.69 -16.81 13.86
N TYR A 2 0.40 -17.06 13.63
CA TYR A 2 -0.08 -18.15 12.73
C TYR A 2 -1.28 -17.66 11.90
N ILE A 3 -2.06 -16.73 12.46
CA ILE A 3 -3.24 -16.14 11.82
C ILE A 3 -2.88 -15.31 10.58
N ILE A 4 -1.75 -14.60 10.58
CA ILE A 4 -1.33 -13.74 9.45
C ILE A 4 -0.92 -14.57 8.22
N LYS A 5 -0.44 -15.81 8.42
CA LYS A 5 0.06 -16.65 7.33
C LYS A 5 -1.07 -17.32 6.53
N LEU A 6 -2.22 -17.56 7.17
CA LEU A 6 -3.40 -18.15 6.53
C LEU A 6 -4.12 -17.13 5.62
N GLN A 7 -4.27 -15.89 6.08
CA GLN A 7 -4.95 -14.84 5.32
C GLN A 7 -4.24 -14.51 4.00
N ARG A 8 -2.89 -14.49 4.01
CA ARG A 8 -2.07 -14.20 2.82
C ARG A 8 -2.15 -15.27 1.71
N THR A 9 -2.42 -16.53 2.04
CA THR A 9 -2.56 -17.61 1.04
C THR A 9 -3.89 -17.56 0.31
N ASP A 10 -4.97 -17.19 1.00
CA ASP A 10 -6.32 -17.17 0.43
C ASP A 10 -6.47 -16.11 -0.66
N ASP A 11 -5.85 -14.93 -0.47
CA ASP A 11 -5.88 -13.82 -1.43
C ASP A 11 -5.23 -14.20 -2.78
N SER A 12 -4.15 -14.98 -2.76
CA SER A 12 -3.46 -15.43 -3.98
C SER A 12 -4.27 -16.48 -4.76
N MET A 13 -4.96 -17.36 -4.06
CA MET A 13 -5.79 -18.41 -4.67
C MET A 13 -7.07 -17.82 -5.26
N ASN A 14 -7.67 -16.83 -4.59
CA ASN A 14 -8.86 -16.13 -5.05
C ASN A 14 -8.65 -15.43 -6.40
N GLY A 15 -7.47 -14.85 -6.64
CA GLY A 15 -7.16 -14.17 -7.90
C GLY A 15 -7.09 -15.12 -9.09
N TRP A 16 -6.42 -16.27 -8.92
CA TRP A 16 -6.35 -17.31 -9.95
C TRP A 16 -7.72 -17.94 -10.23
N ILE A 17 -8.50 -18.19 -9.17
CA ILE A 17 -9.88 -18.68 -9.31
C ILE A 17 -10.73 -17.64 -10.05
N GLY A 18 -10.59 -16.35 -9.71
CA GLY A 18 -11.26 -15.25 -10.40
C GLY A 18 -10.93 -15.19 -11.89
N PHE A 19 -9.66 -15.31 -12.25
CA PHE A 19 -9.21 -15.34 -13.64
C PHE A 19 -9.81 -16.52 -14.43
N ILE A 20 -9.80 -17.73 -13.87
CA ILE A 20 -10.40 -18.92 -14.49
C ILE A 20 -11.90 -18.72 -14.68
N CYS A 21 -12.58 -18.14 -13.69
CA CYS A 21 -14.00 -17.80 -13.77
C CYS A 21 -14.29 -16.81 -14.90
N ILE A 22 -13.45 -15.79 -15.09
CA ILE A 22 -13.62 -14.82 -16.18
C ILE A 22 -13.47 -15.50 -17.54
N VAL A 23 -12.42 -16.31 -17.73
CA VAL A 23 -12.17 -17.02 -19.01
C VAL A 23 -13.30 -18.00 -19.32
N ALA A 24 -13.73 -18.80 -18.34
CA ALA A 24 -14.82 -19.77 -18.50
C ALA A 24 -16.17 -19.07 -18.76
N GLY A 25 -16.45 -17.97 -18.05
CA GLY A 25 -17.64 -17.15 -18.26
C GLY A 25 -17.69 -16.52 -19.65
N MET A 26 -16.57 -15.96 -20.11
CA MET A 26 -16.44 -15.38 -21.46
C MET A 26 -16.66 -16.44 -22.54
N PHE A 27 -16.07 -17.64 -22.38
CA PHE A 27 -16.26 -18.76 -23.28
C PHE A 27 -17.72 -19.22 -23.36
N ALA A 28 -18.41 -19.29 -22.22
CA ALA A 28 -19.82 -19.68 -22.15
C ALA A 28 -20.76 -18.66 -22.81
N VAL A 29 -20.44 -17.37 -22.76
CA VAL A 29 -21.22 -16.30 -23.41
C VAL A 29 -20.95 -16.25 -24.92
N ALA A 30 -19.67 -16.30 -25.33
CA ALA A 30 -19.27 -16.16 -26.73
C ALA A 30 -19.62 -17.40 -27.57
N THR A 31 -19.44 -18.59 -27.01
CA THR A 31 -19.66 -19.87 -27.70
C THR A 31 -20.55 -20.81 -26.87
N PRO A 32 -21.85 -20.49 -26.71
CA PRO A 32 -22.75 -21.26 -25.85
C PRO A 32 -22.97 -22.69 -26.37
N TYR A 33 -22.87 -22.91 -27.70
CA TYR A 33 -22.95 -24.26 -28.29
C TYR A 33 -21.80 -25.15 -27.83
N SER A 34 -20.57 -24.65 -27.89
CA SER A 34 -19.37 -25.37 -27.45
C SER A 34 -19.39 -25.61 -25.93
N ALA A 35 -19.84 -24.63 -25.15
CA ALA A 35 -20.01 -24.76 -23.70
C ALA A 35 -21.08 -25.80 -23.33
N TRP A 36 -22.19 -25.83 -24.05
CA TRP A 36 -23.20 -26.87 -23.91
C TRP A 36 -22.65 -28.25 -24.29
N TYR A 37 -21.92 -28.35 -25.40
CA TYR A 37 -21.34 -29.61 -25.86
C TYR A 37 -20.34 -30.19 -24.83
N LEU A 38 -19.45 -29.36 -24.28
CA LEU A 38 -18.48 -29.76 -23.25
C LEU A 38 -19.14 -30.14 -21.92
N SER A 39 -20.26 -29.52 -21.56
CA SER A 39 -20.94 -29.80 -20.29
C SER A 39 -21.78 -31.08 -20.35
N VAL A 40 -22.70 -31.17 -21.33
CA VAL A 40 -23.67 -32.27 -21.42
C VAL A 40 -23.89 -32.77 -22.85
N GLY A 41 -23.65 -31.95 -23.87
CA GLY A 41 -23.94 -32.32 -25.26
C GLY A 41 -23.14 -33.52 -25.76
N TRP A 42 -21.92 -33.76 -25.23
CA TRP A 42 -21.13 -34.96 -25.55
C TRP A 42 -21.80 -36.28 -25.13
N LYS A 43 -22.78 -36.24 -24.21
CA LYS A 43 -23.50 -37.43 -23.74
C LYS A 43 -24.63 -37.86 -24.67
N PHE A 44 -25.05 -36.98 -25.57
CA PHE A 44 -26.15 -37.23 -26.50
C PHE A 44 -25.62 -37.39 -27.92
N LYS A 45 -26.05 -38.45 -28.60
CA LYS A 45 -25.71 -38.67 -29.99
C LYS A 45 -26.62 -37.80 -30.87
N GLU A 46 -26.02 -36.90 -31.66
CA GLU A 46 -26.71 -36.04 -32.64
C GLU A 46 -27.84 -35.15 -32.07
N ALA A 47 -27.75 -34.77 -30.79
CA ALA A 47 -28.70 -33.82 -30.23
C ALA A 47 -28.26 -32.38 -30.52
N GLU A 48 -29.16 -31.60 -31.11
CA GLU A 48 -29.01 -30.15 -31.19
C GLU A 48 -29.42 -29.50 -29.86
N PRO A 49 -28.65 -28.51 -29.37
CA PRO A 49 -29.03 -27.79 -28.17
C PRO A 49 -30.32 -27.00 -28.42
N SER A 50 -31.25 -27.08 -27.47
CA SER A 50 -32.42 -26.22 -27.50
C SER A 50 -32.03 -24.76 -27.24
N ASP A 51 -32.82 -23.82 -27.75
CA ASP A 51 -32.62 -22.38 -27.50
C ASP A 51 -32.59 -22.05 -26.00
N LEU A 52 -33.36 -22.78 -25.21
CA LEU A 52 -33.37 -22.66 -23.76
C LEU A 52 -32.03 -23.09 -23.14
N ALA A 53 -31.42 -24.17 -23.66
CA ALA A 53 -30.12 -24.63 -23.22
C ALA A 53 -29.03 -23.60 -23.55
N LEU A 54 -29.01 -23.07 -24.77
CA LEU A 54 -28.04 -22.03 -25.17
C LEU A 54 -28.20 -20.75 -24.34
N THR A 55 -29.45 -20.35 -24.06
CA THR A 55 -29.75 -19.18 -23.23
C THR A 55 -29.30 -19.38 -21.79
N SER A 56 -29.49 -20.58 -21.23
CA SER A 56 -29.04 -20.91 -19.87
C SER A 56 -27.51 -20.83 -19.72
N HIS A 57 -26.75 -21.26 -20.74
CA HIS A 57 -25.29 -21.15 -20.73
C HIS A 57 -24.81 -19.70 -20.83
N ARG A 58 -25.50 -18.85 -21.60
CA ARG A 58 -25.20 -17.41 -21.64
C ARG A 58 -25.44 -16.73 -20.30
N ILE A 59 -26.58 -17.00 -19.66
CA ILE A 59 -26.91 -16.44 -18.33
C ILE A 59 -25.89 -16.92 -17.29
N GLY A 60 -25.60 -18.24 -17.26
CA GLY A 60 -24.59 -18.81 -16.38
C GLY A 60 -23.21 -18.20 -16.61
N GLY A 61 -22.80 -18.01 -17.87
CA GLY A 61 -21.55 -17.35 -18.23
C GLY A 61 -21.46 -15.91 -17.75
N CYS A 62 -22.54 -15.13 -17.88
CA CYS A 62 -22.61 -13.76 -17.33
C CYS A 62 -22.47 -13.73 -15.80
N VAL A 63 -23.12 -14.66 -15.09
CA VAL A 63 -22.96 -14.77 -13.63
C VAL A 63 -21.52 -15.12 -13.27
N LEU A 64 -20.90 -16.04 -14.01
CA LEU A 64 -19.51 -16.47 -13.81
C LEU A 64 -18.51 -15.33 -14.06
N LEU A 65 -18.77 -14.48 -15.05
CA LEU A 65 -18.01 -13.25 -15.30
C LEU A 65 -18.09 -12.27 -14.11
N ILE A 66 -19.30 -12.03 -13.58
CA ILE A 66 -19.49 -11.13 -12.43
C ILE A 66 -18.75 -11.66 -11.20
N VAL A 67 -18.91 -12.95 -10.88
CA VAL A 67 -18.21 -13.59 -9.77
C VAL A 67 -16.70 -13.53 -9.96
N GLY A 68 -16.20 -13.83 -11.17
CA GLY A 68 -14.79 -13.76 -11.49
C GLY A 68 -14.21 -12.36 -11.33
N LEU A 69 -14.93 -11.32 -11.77
CA LEU A 69 -14.54 -9.93 -11.57
C LEU A 69 -14.53 -9.53 -10.11
N ILE A 70 -15.53 -9.93 -9.32
CA ILE A 70 -15.56 -9.66 -7.87
C ILE A 70 -14.33 -10.30 -7.21
N LEU A 71 -14.05 -11.57 -7.48
CA LEU A 71 -12.88 -12.26 -6.94
C LEU A 71 -11.57 -11.60 -7.38
N MET A 72 -11.46 -11.18 -8.64
CA MET A 72 -10.26 -10.53 -9.16
C MET A 72 -10.03 -9.15 -8.51
N VAL A 73 -11.08 -8.35 -8.32
CA VAL A 73 -11.01 -7.06 -7.63
C VAL A 73 -10.71 -7.25 -6.14
N SER A 74 -11.34 -8.22 -5.48
CA SER A 74 -11.05 -8.56 -4.08
C SER A 74 -9.61 -9.06 -3.87
N SER A 75 -9.02 -9.69 -4.89
CA SER A 75 -7.63 -10.16 -4.86
C SER A 75 -6.62 -9.07 -5.24
N CYS A 76 -7.10 -7.95 -5.77
CA CYS A 76 -6.26 -6.80 -6.06
C CYS A 76 -5.94 -6.11 -4.74
N SER A 77 -4.88 -6.54 -4.07
CA SER A 77 -4.17 -5.70 -3.13
C SER A 77 -3.64 -4.50 -3.92
N PHE A 78 -4.43 -3.43 -4.01
CA PHE A 78 -3.91 -2.12 -4.38
C PHE A 78 -3.00 -1.66 -3.23
N SER A 79 -1.80 -2.23 -3.18
CA SER A 79 -0.76 -1.83 -2.25
C SER A 79 0.59 -2.18 -2.87
N SER A 80 1.04 -1.30 -3.75
CA SER A 80 2.46 -0.94 -3.77
C SER A 80 2.80 -0.10 -2.52
N ALA A 81 2.34 -0.55 -1.34
CA ALA A 81 2.62 0.07 -0.07
C ALA A 81 3.94 -0.53 0.39
N SER A 82 5.03 0.23 0.22
CA SER A 82 6.29 -0.07 0.88
C SER A 82 6.04 -0.37 2.36
N ASN A 83 6.58 -1.46 2.88
CA ASN A 83 6.59 -1.75 4.32
C ASN A 83 7.54 -0.83 5.11
N TRP A 84 8.00 0.25 4.47
CA TRP A 84 8.93 1.21 5.02
C TRP A 84 8.41 1.87 6.31
N PRO A 85 7.13 2.32 6.41
CA PRO A 85 6.62 2.88 7.66
C PRO A 85 6.75 1.95 8.87
N GLU A 86 6.46 0.66 8.70
CA GLU A 86 6.58 -0.34 9.76
C GLU A 86 8.06 -0.54 10.15
N ARG A 87 8.96 -0.61 9.16
CA ARG A 87 10.42 -0.70 9.40
C ARG A 87 10.95 0.54 10.13
N PHE A 88 10.47 1.72 9.76
CA PHE A 88 10.87 2.98 10.38
C PHE A 88 10.38 3.07 11.83
N GLN A 89 9.12 2.75 12.10
CA GLN A 89 8.57 2.70 13.46
C GLN A 89 9.31 1.70 14.35
N ASN A 90 9.57 0.48 13.85
CA ASN A 90 10.38 -0.51 14.60
C ASN A 90 11.78 0.02 14.88
N ARG A 91 12.41 0.70 13.90
CA ARG A 91 13.73 1.31 14.07
C ARG A 91 13.74 2.39 15.15
N LEU A 92 12.70 3.24 15.22
CA LEU A 92 12.57 4.25 16.29
C LEU A 92 12.53 3.64 17.69
N THR A 93 12.15 2.36 17.83
CA THR A 93 12.13 1.64 19.10
C THR A 93 13.41 0.83 19.36
N GLU A 94 13.95 0.19 18.32
CA GLU A 94 15.06 -0.75 18.44
C GLU A 94 16.45 -0.08 18.33
N THR A 95 16.55 1.00 17.56
CA THR A 95 17.82 1.68 17.26
C THR A 95 17.79 3.11 17.81
N PRO A 96 18.69 3.47 18.74
CA PRO A 96 18.79 4.84 19.23
C PRO A 96 19.06 5.83 18.10
N ILE A 97 18.37 6.96 18.13
CA ILE A 97 18.73 8.14 17.33
C ILE A 97 19.97 8.76 17.97
N ALA A 98 21.07 8.81 17.23
CA ALA A 98 22.35 9.30 17.74
C ALA A 98 22.41 10.82 17.80
N LYS A 99 21.79 11.50 16.82
CA LYS A 99 21.65 12.96 16.78
C LYS A 99 20.53 13.35 15.82
N ILE A 100 19.96 14.53 16.03
CA ILE A 100 19.08 15.19 15.06
C ILE A 100 19.68 16.56 14.77
N THR A 101 19.93 16.85 13.50
CA THR A 101 20.38 18.18 13.04
C THR A 101 19.22 18.90 12.38
N VAL A 102 19.14 20.23 12.52
CA VAL A 102 18.07 21.07 11.98
C VAL A 102 18.63 22.30 11.30
N GLY A 103 18.08 22.62 10.13
CA GLY A 103 18.27 23.88 9.42
C GLY A 103 19.44 23.88 8.44
N PHE A 104 19.59 25.02 7.76
CA PHE A 104 20.64 25.27 6.77
C PHE A 104 21.63 26.27 7.35
N ASN A 105 22.71 25.77 7.93
CA ASN A 105 23.92 26.53 8.25
C ASN A 105 23.73 27.87 9.06
N PRO A 106 24.03 27.89 10.38
CA PRO A 106 24.56 26.78 11.15
C PRO A 106 23.49 25.72 11.40
N GLU A 107 23.85 24.45 11.21
CA GLU A 107 23.00 23.34 11.65
C GLU A 107 22.92 23.36 13.18
N ALA A 108 21.71 23.42 13.72
CA ALA A 108 21.49 23.22 15.14
C ALA A 108 21.41 21.72 15.43
N THR A 109 21.97 21.26 16.55
CA THR A 109 21.83 19.87 17.00
C THR A 109 20.89 19.85 18.21
N LEU A 110 19.88 18.98 18.17
CA LEU A 110 18.94 18.80 19.27
C LEU A 110 19.65 18.20 20.50
N SER A 111 19.20 18.61 21.68
CA SER A 111 19.55 17.97 22.95
C SER A 111 18.88 16.59 23.10
N ASP A 112 19.39 15.77 24.02
CA ASP A 112 18.87 14.40 24.25
C ASP A 112 17.37 14.40 24.64
N GLU A 113 16.92 15.41 25.38
CA GLU A 113 15.51 15.58 25.78
C GLU A 113 14.61 15.89 24.57
N GLU A 114 15.09 16.74 23.67
CA GLU A 114 14.39 17.09 22.42
C GLU A 114 14.34 15.89 21.47
N ILE A 115 15.44 15.13 21.37
CA ILE A 115 15.50 13.89 20.57
C ILE A 115 14.44 12.89 21.06
N LEU A 116 14.35 12.68 22.38
CA LEU A 116 13.34 11.79 22.97
C LEU A 116 11.92 12.27 22.62
N THR A 117 11.66 13.57 22.75
CA THR A 117 10.36 14.17 22.45
C THR A 117 9.98 13.96 20.98
N VAL A 118 10.90 14.23 20.05
CA VAL A 118 10.69 14.02 18.61
C VAL A 118 10.47 12.55 18.29
N ALA A 119 11.26 11.64 18.88
CA ALA A 119 11.11 10.20 18.69
C ALA A 119 9.72 9.70 19.15
N GLU A 120 9.25 10.15 20.30
CA GLU A 120 7.92 9.80 20.82
C GLU A 120 6.78 10.31 19.92
N MET A 121 6.92 11.52 19.37
CA MET A 121 5.95 12.06 18.41
C MET A 121 5.93 11.20 17.14
N LEU A 122 7.08 10.91 16.54
CA LEU A 122 7.21 10.09 15.33
C LEU A 122 6.68 8.66 15.50
N GLN A 123 6.76 8.08 16.70
CA GLN A 123 6.21 6.75 16.98
C GLN A 123 4.67 6.71 16.99
N LYS A 124 4.00 7.83 17.29
CA LYS A 124 2.54 7.89 17.46
C LYS A 124 1.79 8.15 16.15
N GLY A 125 2.43 8.72 15.15
CA GLY A 125 1.77 9.09 13.90
C GLY A 125 1.71 7.97 12.86
N GLU A 126 0.79 8.15 11.93
CA GLU A 126 0.66 7.28 10.76
C GLU A 126 1.43 7.85 9.57
N TYR A 127 1.74 7.01 8.57
CA TYR A 127 2.55 7.40 7.43
C TYR A 127 1.85 7.04 6.12
N ILE A 128 1.64 8.03 5.25
CA ILE A 128 1.08 7.83 3.91
C ILE A 128 2.18 7.98 2.87
N SER A 129 2.43 6.94 2.09
CA SER A 129 3.43 6.97 1.03
C SER A 129 2.95 7.81 -0.16
N PHE A 130 3.85 8.62 -0.73
CA PHE A 130 3.57 9.41 -1.92
C PHE A 130 4.84 9.57 -2.77
N ASP A 131 4.66 10.05 -4.00
CA ASP A 131 5.75 10.39 -4.90
C ASP A 131 6.05 11.90 -4.75
N PRO A 132 7.23 12.28 -4.25
CA PRO A 132 7.54 13.70 -4.01
C PRO A 132 7.77 14.49 -5.30
N GLY A 133 7.91 13.82 -6.46
CA GLY A 133 8.27 14.47 -7.72
C GLY A 133 9.63 15.18 -7.63
N THR A 134 9.86 16.17 -8.49
CA THR A 134 11.14 16.91 -8.58
C THR A 134 11.11 18.28 -7.90
N LEU A 135 9.94 18.75 -7.44
CA LEU A 135 9.75 20.07 -6.87
C LEU A 135 8.90 19.95 -5.61
N PHE A 136 9.55 20.04 -4.47
CA PHE A 136 8.89 20.16 -3.17
C PHE A 136 9.53 21.32 -2.40
N SER A 137 8.76 21.96 -1.53
CA SER A 137 9.18 23.12 -0.76
C SER A 137 8.99 22.81 0.71
N TYR A 138 9.97 23.19 1.51
CA TYR A 138 9.96 23.06 2.95
C TYR A 138 10.52 24.32 3.59
N ASN A 139 10.11 24.58 4.83
CA ASN A 139 10.60 25.71 5.60
C ASN A 139 11.85 25.31 6.41
N THR A 140 11.82 24.09 6.94
CA THR A 140 12.86 23.55 7.81
C THR A 140 13.15 22.12 7.39
N GLU A 141 14.43 21.76 7.31
CA GLU A 141 14.88 20.37 7.19
C GLU A 141 15.44 19.93 8.54
N ALA A 142 15.07 18.72 8.98
CA ALA A 142 15.66 18.06 10.12
C ALA A 142 16.16 16.66 9.71
N VAL A 143 17.41 16.32 9.98
CA VAL A 143 17.99 15.03 9.61
C VAL A 143 18.16 14.16 10.85
N LEU A 144 17.52 12.99 10.86
CA LEU A 144 17.70 11.97 11.89
C LEU A 144 18.89 11.11 11.52
N HIS A 145 19.91 11.10 12.36
CA HIS A 145 21.03 10.18 12.25
C HIS A 145 20.90 9.08 13.30
N PHE A 146 20.72 7.85 12.85
CA PHE A 146 20.65 6.67 13.72
C PHE A 146 22.06 6.16 14.06
N ALA A 147 22.18 5.46 15.18
CA ALA A 147 23.45 4.91 15.65
C ALA A 147 24.08 3.87 14.70
N ASP A 148 23.27 3.24 13.83
CA ASP A 148 23.73 2.30 12.81
C ASP A 148 24.14 2.96 11.49
N GLY A 149 24.14 4.30 11.43
CA GLY A 149 24.49 5.08 10.25
C GLY A 149 23.33 5.27 9.27
N TYR A 150 22.11 4.81 9.61
CA TYR A 150 20.92 5.11 8.82
C TYR A 150 20.50 6.58 8.98
N GLU A 151 20.04 7.20 7.90
CA GLU A 151 19.66 8.61 7.88
C GLU A 151 18.29 8.80 7.25
N VAL A 152 17.50 9.72 7.81
CA VAL A 152 16.18 10.10 7.31
C VAL A 152 16.02 11.60 7.40
N SER A 153 15.66 12.24 6.29
CA SER A 153 15.34 13.66 6.26
C SER A 153 13.87 13.88 6.57
N LEU A 154 13.59 14.86 7.43
CA LEU A 154 12.26 15.40 7.69
C LEU A 154 12.18 16.78 7.06
N TYR A 155 11.23 16.95 6.15
CA TYR A 155 10.90 18.23 5.57
C TYR A 155 9.64 18.78 6.24
N ILE A 156 9.80 19.91 6.93
CA ILE A 156 8.73 20.55 7.70
C ILE A 156 8.21 21.78 6.95
N THR A 157 6.89 21.82 6.75
CA THR A 157 6.17 22.91 6.08
C THR A 157 4.99 23.35 6.95
N GLY A 158 5.23 24.30 7.85
CA GLY A 158 4.25 24.72 8.85
C GLY A 158 3.96 23.56 9.80
N ASN A 159 2.69 23.12 9.83
CA ASN A 159 2.28 21.98 10.66
C ASN A 159 2.48 20.63 9.96
N HIS A 160 2.95 20.65 8.71
CA HIS A 160 3.12 19.45 7.91
C HIS A 160 4.53 18.90 8.03
N VAL A 161 4.67 17.57 8.14
CA VAL A 161 5.96 16.89 8.15
C VAL A 161 5.96 15.79 7.09
N GLU A 162 6.96 15.83 6.22
CA GLU A 162 7.24 14.79 5.24
C GLU A 162 8.55 14.10 5.61
N VAL A 163 8.57 12.79 5.49
CA VAL A 163 9.68 11.92 5.87
C VAL A 163 10.24 11.30 4.60
N HIS A 164 11.50 11.61 4.33
CA HIS A 164 12.20 11.25 3.10
C HIS A 164 13.34 10.29 3.44
N PRO A 165 13.16 8.99 3.18
CA PRO A 165 14.19 8.00 3.43
C PRO A 165 15.25 8.03 2.32
N ASN A 166 16.52 7.92 2.68
CA ASN A 166 17.60 7.87 1.68
C ASN A 166 17.60 6.58 0.83
N GLU A 167 16.89 5.53 1.28
CA GLU A 167 16.86 4.22 0.60
C GLU A 167 15.71 4.04 -0.41
N THR A 168 14.74 4.96 -0.46
CA THR A 168 13.56 4.84 -1.33
C THR A 168 13.34 6.08 -2.20
N ASP A 169 12.74 5.88 -3.38
CA ASP A 169 12.24 6.95 -4.25
C ASP A 169 10.91 7.54 -3.74
N LYS A 170 10.27 6.88 -2.78
CA LYS A 170 9.04 7.33 -2.12
C LYS A 170 9.34 8.14 -0.87
N ALA A 171 8.55 9.19 -0.70
CA ALA A 171 8.46 9.95 0.53
C ALA A 171 7.21 9.52 1.30
N HIS A 172 7.21 9.81 2.60
CA HIS A 172 6.14 9.43 3.50
C HIS A 172 5.63 10.65 4.23
N ARG A 173 4.35 10.92 4.07
CA ARG A 173 3.66 11.99 4.77
C ARG A 173 3.35 11.54 6.19
N PHE A 174 3.87 12.24 7.19
CA PHE A 174 3.55 12.01 8.58
C PHE A 174 2.18 12.59 8.91
N MET A 175 1.29 11.78 9.48
CA MET A 175 -0.07 12.14 9.84
C MET A 175 -0.17 12.21 11.37
N ASP A 176 -0.22 13.43 11.87
CA ASP A 176 -0.50 13.78 13.25
C ASP A 176 -1.52 14.95 13.29
N ASP A 177 -1.74 15.48 14.49
CA ASP A 177 -2.52 16.71 14.72
C ASP A 177 -1.76 18.00 14.36
N GLY A 178 -0.61 17.88 13.68
CA GLY A 178 0.30 18.97 13.38
C GLY A 178 1.23 19.34 14.54
N SER A 179 1.23 18.56 15.63
CA SER A 179 2.06 18.83 16.81
C SER A 179 3.55 18.79 16.49
N LEU A 180 4.02 17.84 15.68
CA LEU A 180 5.43 17.72 15.35
C LEU A 180 5.93 18.92 14.53
N GLY A 181 5.19 19.30 13.48
CA GLY A 181 5.53 20.45 12.66
C GLY A 181 5.49 21.77 13.45
N SER A 182 4.50 21.91 14.34
CA SER A 182 4.38 23.06 15.25
C SER A 182 5.53 23.12 16.26
N TRP A 183 5.95 21.96 16.77
CA TRP A 183 7.08 21.85 17.69
C TRP A 183 8.37 22.32 17.03
N PHE A 184 8.69 21.85 15.83
CA PHE A 184 9.86 22.32 15.07
C PHE A 184 9.77 23.81 14.74
N SER A 185 8.61 24.29 14.30
CA SER A 185 8.42 25.70 13.94
C SER A 185 8.57 26.65 15.14
N SER A 186 8.34 26.17 16.37
CA SER A 186 8.47 26.96 17.60
C SER A 186 9.88 26.92 18.20
N HIS A 187 10.58 25.80 18.12
CA HIS A 187 11.92 25.62 18.69
C HIS A 187 13.03 26.04 17.72
N TYR A 188 12.78 25.84 16.42
CA TYR A 188 13.72 26.12 15.32
C TYR A 188 13.03 26.98 14.25
N PRO A 189 12.57 28.20 14.58
CA PRO A 189 12.00 29.10 13.60
C PRO A 189 13.07 29.46 12.56
N ASN A 190 12.68 29.41 11.28
CA ASN A 190 13.53 29.92 10.20
C ASN A 190 13.75 31.44 10.45
N PRO A 191 14.98 31.97 10.35
CA PRO A 191 15.24 33.41 10.47
C PRO A 191 14.44 34.28 9.49
#